data_AF-A0A8H2JJA0-F1
#
_entry.id   AF-A0A8H2JJA0-F1
#
_cell.length_a   1.000
_cell.length_b   1.000
_cell.length_c   1.000
_cell.angle_alpha   90.00
_cell.angle_beta   90.00
_cell.angle_gamma   90.00
#
_symmetry.space_group_name_H-M   'P 1'
#
loop_
_entity.id
_entity.type
_entity.pdbx_description
1 polymer ?
#
loop_
_entity_poly.entity_id
_entity_poly.type
_entity_poly.pdbx_seq_one_letter_code
_entity_poly.pdbx_strand_id
1 'polypeptide(L)'
;MERPLAAQGERGTVTVPMWAKDGIFAPTAHPNRQIAIHLPGEVTLGPAAWLPGGGAIYGSNDVDYQVIPYAGGGVDITVTRKTVFAASTIPFGIKLPAATHLRQGNNVVLVETDAAPGNPARVIGTFSIPAATDASQALVGVTPTLGPGFPPGQSNLTVDLGPTSVFAFPVTISLSYRASDAATTGAPGQNWAGLPAGTPTGSVTSPNPAGYVTDPPGAHRPDGVDPTVYAQRHSGHCQGGPDAYTSSDGRSANFVAACQTQQLCLASTPTSTSVDSCNDRLLAHMSISCVTVFGQTGDDYDACTRTASDEVAWVKANMAGGPG
;
A
#
# COMPACT_ATOMS: atom_id res chain seq x y z
N MET A 1 19.58 24.04 -29.67
CA MET A 1 18.48 23.05 -29.64
C MET A 1 18.49 22.42 -28.27
N GLU A 2 17.62 22.89 -27.38
CA GLU A 2 17.43 22.30 -26.05
C GLU A 2 16.84 20.89 -26.22
N ARG A 3 17.38 19.94 -25.46
CA ARG A 3 16.79 18.60 -25.33
C ARG A 3 15.36 18.79 -24.79
N PRO A 4 14.34 18.15 -25.38
CA PRO A 4 13.03 18.15 -24.75
C PRO A 4 13.17 17.59 -23.34
N LEU A 5 12.53 18.24 -22.36
CA LEU A 5 12.32 17.63 -21.04
C LEU A 5 11.79 16.21 -21.30
N ALA A 6 12.47 15.21 -20.73
CA ALA A 6 12.06 13.82 -20.83
C ALA A 6 10.55 13.73 -20.55
N ALA A 7 9.83 12.96 -21.36
CA ALA A 7 8.42 12.63 -21.10
C ALA A 7 8.28 12.28 -19.61
N GLN A 8 7.24 12.81 -18.94
CA GLN A 8 6.96 12.47 -17.55
C GLN A 8 6.90 10.95 -17.43
N GLY A 9 7.97 10.35 -16.89
CA GLY A 9 8.02 8.93 -16.62
C GLY A 9 6.96 8.57 -15.59
N GLU A 10 6.49 7.34 -15.66
CA GLU A 10 5.65 6.78 -14.62
C GLU A 10 6.34 6.91 -13.25
N ARG A 11 5.59 7.38 -12.24
CA ARG A 11 6.13 7.49 -10.89
C ARG A 11 5.91 6.18 -10.17
N GLY A 12 6.87 5.26 -10.23
CA GLY A 12 6.83 4.00 -9.47
C GLY A 12 7.10 4.14 -7.96
N THR A 13 7.16 5.35 -7.40
CA THR A 13 7.46 5.57 -5.98
C THR A 13 6.58 6.66 -5.37
N VAL A 14 6.34 6.54 -4.06
CA VAL A 14 5.61 7.55 -3.31
C VAL A 14 6.44 8.82 -3.18
N THR A 15 5.81 9.97 -3.41
CA THR A 15 6.38 11.29 -3.19
C THR A 15 5.81 11.89 -1.91
N VAL A 16 6.66 12.07 -0.90
CA VAL A 16 6.35 12.74 0.36
C VAL A 16 6.84 14.20 0.27
N PRO A 17 5.97 15.22 0.37
CA PRO A 17 6.38 16.62 0.19
C PRO A 17 6.98 17.26 1.45
N MET A 18 7.68 18.39 1.32
CA MET A 18 8.10 19.18 2.48
C MET A 18 6.90 19.70 3.29
N TRP A 19 5.82 20.09 2.60
CA TRP A 19 4.60 20.61 3.23
C TRP A 19 3.42 19.69 2.91
N ALA A 20 2.70 19.26 3.94
CA ALA A 20 1.56 18.34 3.80
C ALA A 20 0.52 18.84 2.78
N LYS A 21 0.28 20.16 2.74
CA LYS A 21 -0.69 20.81 1.83
C LYS A 21 -0.45 20.57 0.34
N ASP A 22 0.76 20.13 -0.04
CA ASP A 22 1.09 19.84 -1.43
C ASP A 22 0.60 18.43 -1.86
N GLY A 23 0.15 17.61 -0.91
CA GLY A 23 -0.37 16.26 -1.11
C GLY A 23 0.72 15.18 -1.18
N ILE A 24 0.46 14.03 -0.58
CA ILE A 24 1.31 12.84 -0.69
C ILE A 24 0.90 12.07 -1.94
N PHE A 25 1.79 11.95 -2.92
CA PHE A 25 1.47 11.29 -4.18
C PHE A 25 1.89 9.83 -4.15
N ALA A 26 1.00 8.91 -4.54
CA ALA A 26 1.30 7.50 -4.61
C ALA A 26 0.83 6.88 -5.94
N PRO A 27 1.59 5.93 -6.52
CA PRO A 27 1.18 5.22 -7.72
C PRO A 27 -0.05 4.36 -7.49
N THR A 28 -0.58 3.82 -8.59
CA THR A 28 -1.62 2.80 -8.59
C THR A 28 -1.10 1.54 -9.29
N ALA A 29 -1.71 0.39 -9.06
CA ALA A 29 -1.42 -0.84 -9.81
C ALA A 29 -1.79 -0.76 -11.29
N HIS A 30 -2.35 0.36 -11.74
CA HIS A 30 -2.56 0.67 -13.15
C HIS A 30 -1.52 1.69 -13.61
N PRO A 31 -0.87 1.45 -14.75
CA PRO A 31 0.19 2.33 -15.21
C PRO A 31 -0.30 3.76 -15.46
N ASN A 32 0.60 4.73 -15.24
CA ASN A 32 0.40 6.16 -15.48
C ASN A 32 -0.79 6.79 -14.73
N ARG A 33 -1.15 6.22 -13.57
CA ARG A 33 -2.18 6.75 -12.68
C ARG A 33 -1.63 6.87 -11.26
N GLN A 34 -1.95 7.98 -10.60
CA GLN A 34 -1.53 8.26 -9.23
C GLN A 34 -2.67 8.88 -8.44
N ILE A 35 -2.71 8.61 -7.14
CA ILE A 35 -3.57 9.30 -6.19
C ILE A 35 -2.78 10.41 -5.47
N ALA A 36 -3.48 11.38 -4.91
CA ALA A 36 -2.91 12.26 -3.88
C ALA A 36 -3.69 12.11 -2.57
N ILE A 37 -2.96 11.87 -1.49
CA ILE A 37 -3.49 11.76 -0.12
C ILE A 37 -3.17 13.06 0.61
N HIS A 38 -4.21 13.74 1.03
CA HIS A 38 -4.18 14.99 1.79
C HIS A 38 -4.41 14.70 3.26
N LEU A 39 -3.53 15.23 4.11
CA LEU A 39 -3.62 15.04 5.56
C LEU A 39 -4.67 16.01 6.14
N PRO A 40 -5.42 15.60 7.16
CA PRO A 40 -6.37 16.50 7.82
C PRO A 40 -5.66 17.71 8.43
N GLY A 41 -6.19 18.92 8.17
CA GLY A 41 -5.60 20.15 8.66
C GLY A 41 -4.24 20.49 8.05
N GLU A 42 -3.90 19.93 6.88
CA GLU A 42 -2.58 20.05 6.23
C GLU A 42 -1.97 21.46 6.11
N VAL A 43 -2.79 22.51 6.15
CA VAL A 43 -2.34 23.92 6.11
C VAL A 43 -1.82 24.43 7.46
N THR A 44 -2.16 23.78 8.57
CA THR A 44 -1.73 24.15 9.93
C THR A 44 -0.61 23.27 10.46
N LEU A 45 -0.26 22.20 9.73
CA LEU A 45 0.83 21.31 10.08
C LEU A 45 2.19 21.99 9.83
N GLY A 46 3.15 21.68 10.69
CA GLY A 46 4.54 22.06 10.49
C GLY A 46 5.16 21.40 9.25
N PRO A 47 6.32 21.90 8.79
CA PRO A 47 7.08 21.25 7.73
C PRO A 47 7.48 19.83 8.15
N ALA A 48 7.64 18.93 7.19
CA ALA A 48 8.09 17.57 7.39
C ALA A 48 9.39 17.50 8.22
N ALA A 49 9.31 16.84 9.38
CA ALA A 49 10.47 16.33 10.07
C ALA A 49 10.87 15.00 9.42
N TRP A 50 11.91 15.03 8.59
CA TRP A 50 12.32 13.87 7.79
C TRP A 50 12.82 12.70 8.65
N LEU A 51 12.35 11.52 8.30
CA LEU A 51 12.77 10.23 8.83
C LEU A 51 13.68 9.52 7.82
N PRO A 52 14.46 8.51 8.26
CA PRO A 52 15.15 7.61 7.34
C PRO A 52 14.20 6.98 6.31
N GLY A 53 14.72 6.63 5.13
CA GLY A 53 13.93 5.98 4.08
C GLY A 53 12.95 6.90 3.34
N GLY A 54 13.04 8.23 3.53
CA GLY A 54 12.17 9.20 2.86
C GLY A 54 10.81 9.41 3.55
N GLY A 55 10.63 8.87 4.76
CA GLY A 55 9.46 9.14 5.59
C GLY A 55 9.48 10.54 6.19
N ALA A 56 8.34 10.99 6.69
CA ALA A 56 8.21 12.31 7.32
C ALA A 56 7.20 12.29 8.46
N ILE A 57 7.40 13.19 9.43
CA ILE A 57 6.39 13.53 10.43
C ILE A 57 5.91 14.95 10.18
N TYR A 58 4.60 15.13 10.00
CA TYR A 58 3.93 16.43 9.95
C TYR A 58 3.20 16.66 11.27
N GLY A 59 3.74 17.55 12.08
CA GLY A 59 3.29 17.75 13.46
C GLY A 59 2.53 19.04 13.68
N SER A 60 1.68 19.00 14.70
CA SER A 60 1.05 20.15 15.35
C SER A 60 1.07 19.96 16.87
N ASN A 61 0.46 20.87 17.62
CA ASN A 61 0.34 20.73 19.07
C ASN A 61 -0.55 19.52 19.47
N ASP A 62 -1.53 19.16 18.64
CA ASP A 62 -2.55 18.17 19.01
C ASP A 62 -2.37 16.81 18.31
N VAL A 63 -1.76 16.80 17.13
CA VAL A 63 -1.62 15.59 16.30
C VAL A 63 -0.30 15.56 15.54
N ASP A 64 0.28 14.38 15.44
CA ASP A 64 1.35 14.07 14.49
C ASP A 64 0.85 13.09 13.43
N TYR A 65 1.22 13.33 12.17
CA TYR A 65 1.05 12.41 11.06
C TYR A 65 2.43 11.92 10.61
N GLN A 66 2.76 10.68 10.93
CA GLN A 66 3.92 10.00 10.38
C GLN A 66 3.53 9.33 9.07
N VAL A 67 4.35 9.52 8.04
CA VAL A 67 4.14 9.02 6.68
C VAL A 67 5.39 8.26 6.27
N ILE A 68 5.26 6.95 6.02
CA ILE A 68 6.37 6.06 5.64
C ILE A 68 6.12 5.55 4.22
N PRO A 69 6.87 6.02 3.21
CA PRO A 69 6.78 5.51 1.85
C PRO A 69 7.57 4.20 1.70
N TYR A 70 7.19 3.40 0.70
CA TYR A 70 7.88 2.16 0.34
C TYR A 70 8.27 2.12 -1.13
N ALA A 71 9.31 1.32 -1.43
CA ALA A 71 9.94 1.27 -2.76
C ALA A 71 9.01 0.74 -3.86
N GLY A 72 8.01 -0.07 -3.53
CA GLY A 72 7.02 -0.63 -4.47
C GLY A 72 5.66 0.05 -4.43
N GLY A 73 5.60 1.37 -4.29
CA GLY A 73 4.31 2.05 -4.37
C GLY A 73 3.38 1.74 -3.20
N GLY A 74 3.45 2.57 -2.17
CA GLY A 74 2.59 2.42 -1.00
C GLY A 74 3.08 3.28 0.12
N VAL A 75 2.19 3.55 1.06
CA VAL A 75 2.48 4.41 2.20
C VAL A 75 1.77 3.90 3.44
N ASP A 76 2.46 3.91 4.57
CA ASP A 76 1.84 3.77 5.88
C ASP A 76 1.74 5.15 6.53
N ILE A 77 0.56 5.44 7.07
CA ILE A 77 0.23 6.68 7.74
C ILE A 77 -0.16 6.33 9.17
N THR A 78 0.64 6.80 10.12
CA THR A 78 0.37 6.69 11.55
C THR A 78 -0.03 8.05 12.09
N VAL A 79 -1.23 8.14 12.63
CA VAL A 79 -1.73 9.34 13.31
C VAL A 79 -1.54 9.17 14.81
N THR A 80 -0.82 10.09 15.44
CA THR A 80 -0.69 10.14 16.90
C THR A 80 -1.47 11.32 17.42
N ARG A 81 -2.66 11.07 17.97
CA ARG A 81 -3.41 12.08 18.71
C ARG A 81 -2.76 12.24 20.08
N LYS A 82 -2.21 13.42 20.35
CA LYS A 82 -1.43 13.70 21.58
C LYS A 82 -2.32 14.04 22.77
N THR A 83 -3.48 14.65 22.51
CA THR A 83 -4.32 15.27 23.55
C THR A 83 -5.80 15.00 23.31
N VAL A 84 -6.59 15.12 24.37
CA VAL A 84 -8.07 15.07 24.33
C VAL A 84 -8.71 16.13 23.43
N PHE A 85 -7.97 17.19 23.07
CA PHE A 85 -8.43 18.29 22.22
C PHE A 85 -8.24 18.00 20.73
N ALA A 86 -7.44 16.99 20.37
CA ALA A 86 -7.33 16.54 19.00
C ALA A 86 -8.69 16.05 18.49
N ALA A 87 -9.05 16.37 17.25
CA ALA A 87 -10.30 15.92 16.65
C ALA A 87 -10.46 14.40 16.72
N SER A 88 -11.67 13.92 17.04
CA SER A 88 -12.04 12.50 17.00
C SER A 88 -12.39 12.03 15.59
N THR A 89 -12.71 12.97 14.69
CA THR A 89 -13.06 12.74 13.29
C THR A 89 -11.92 13.25 12.41
N ILE A 90 -11.33 12.35 11.62
CA ILE A 90 -10.09 12.56 10.88
C ILE A 90 -10.36 12.31 9.39
N PRO A 91 -10.66 13.36 8.61
CA PRO A 91 -10.95 13.23 7.19
C PRO A 91 -9.68 13.27 6.33
N PHE A 92 -9.24 12.12 5.82
CA PHE A 92 -8.18 12.07 4.81
C PHE A 92 -8.77 12.42 3.45
N GLY A 93 -8.22 13.47 2.83
CA GLY A 93 -8.65 13.90 1.50
C GLY A 93 -7.96 13.09 0.41
N ILE A 94 -8.71 12.35 -0.40
CA ILE A 94 -8.19 11.50 -1.47
C ILE A 94 -8.56 12.10 -2.81
N LYS A 95 -7.56 12.62 -3.53
CA LYS A 95 -7.71 13.05 -4.92
C LYS A 95 -7.42 11.88 -5.84
N LEU A 96 -8.44 11.51 -6.61
CA LEU A 96 -8.43 10.35 -7.48
C LEU A 96 -8.04 10.70 -8.93
N PRO A 97 -7.44 9.76 -9.69
CA PRO A 97 -7.33 9.88 -11.14
C PRO A 97 -8.70 10.06 -11.81
N ALA A 98 -8.70 10.61 -13.02
CA ALA A 98 -9.92 10.67 -13.83
C ALA A 98 -10.52 9.27 -14.10
N ALA A 99 -11.85 9.20 -14.15
CA ALA A 99 -12.60 7.96 -14.34
C ALA A 99 -12.30 6.88 -13.29
N THR A 100 -12.23 7.29 -12.02
CA THR A 100 -12.06 6.39 -10.88
C THR A 100 -12.91 6.86 -9.70
N HIS A 101 -13.23 5.94 -8.79
CA HIS A 101 -13.98 6.21 -7.58
C HIS A 101 -13.44 5.41 -6.39
N LEU A 102 -13.73 5.89 -5.18
CA LEU A 102 -13.58 5.08 -3.97
C LEU A 102 -14.81 4.21 -3.78
N ARG A 103 -14.59 2.95 -3.47
CA ARG A 103 -15.65 2.03 -3.08
C ARG A 103 -15.29 1.31 -1.80
N GLN A 104 -16.26 1.17 -0.92
CA GLN A 104 -16.11 0.29 0.24
C GLN A 104 -16.15 -1.17 -0.25
N GLY A 105 -15.05 -1.89 -0.05
CA GLY A 105 -14.96 -3.33 -0.27
C GLY A 105 -15.16 -4.11 1.04
N ASN A 106 -15.01 -5.42 0.97
CA ASN A 106 -15.00 -6.25 2.16
C ASN A 106 -13.68 -6.02 2.92
N ASN A 107 -13.76 -5.26 4.01
CA ASN A 107 -12.63 -4.88 4.85
C ASN A 107 -11.50 -4.13 4.17
N VAL A 108 -11.82 -3.33 3.17
CA VAL A 108 -10.85 -2.54 2.41
C VAL A 108 -11.59 -1.34 1.81
N VAL A 109 -10.89 -0.24 1.59
CA VAL A 109 -11.39 0.79 0.67
C VAL A 109 -10.65 0.63 -0.65
N LEU A 110 -11.40 0.39 -1.71
CA LEU A 110 -10.88 0.15 -3.04
C LEU A 110 -10.84 1.46 -3.81
N VAL A 111 -9.72 1.68 -4.50
CA VAL A 111 -9.62 2.64 -5.59
C VAL A 111 -9.91 1.86 -6.87
N GLU A 112 -11.02 2.17 -7.54
CA GLU A 112 -11.46 1.44 -8.73
C GLU A 112 -11.58 2.36 -9.94
N THR A 113 -11.28 1.82 -11.12
CA THR A 113 -11.68 2.46 -12.37
C THR A 113 -13.20 2.42 -12.52
N ASP A 114 -13.76 3.45 -13.15
CA ASP A 114 -15.16 3.43 -13.53
C ASP A 114 -15.40 2.34 -14.60
N ALA A 115 -16.54 1.66 -14.51
CA ALA A 115 -16.93 0.68 -15.51
C ALA A 115 -17.33 1.39 -16.82
N ALA A 116 -16.96 0.78 -17.95
CA ALA A 116 -17.35 1.21 -19.29
C ALA A 116 -17.81 0.00 -20.12
N PRO A 117 -18.51 0.19 -21.25
CA PRO A 117 -18.91 -0.92 -22.12
C PRO A 117 -17.71 -1.80 -22.51
N GLY A 118 -17.78 -3.10 -22.20
CA GLY A 118 -16.71 -4.06 -22.44
C GLY A 118 -15.52 -3.99 -21.48
N ASN A 119 -15.52 -3.06 -20.52
CA ASN A 119 -14.46 -2.86 -19.55
C ASN A 119 -15.04 -2.77 -18.13
N PRO A 120 -15.09 -3.88 -17.38
CA PRO A 120 -15.55 -3.84 -15.99
C PRO A 120 -14.62 -2.96 -15.14
N ALA A 121 -15.14 -2.45 -14.02
CA ALA A 121 -14.34 -1.78 -13.01
C ALA A 121 -13.19 -2.69 -12.53
N ARG A 122 -12.00 -2.12 -12.33
CA ARG A 122 -10.81 -2.83 -11.87
C ARG A 122 -10.24 -2.11 -10.66
N VAL A 123 -9.82 -2.89 -9.66
CA VAL A 123 -9.08 -2.36 -8.50
C VAL A 123 -7.70 -1.94 -8.99
N ILE A 124 -7.31 -0.73 -8.63
CA ILE A 124 -6.01 -0.14 -8.97
C ILE A 124 -5.27 0.37 -7.74
N GLY A 125 -5.92 0.38 -6.57
CA GLY A 125 -5.32 0.78 -5.32
C GLY A 125 -6.21 0.34 -4.17
N THR A 126 -5.62 0.29 -2.98
CA THR A 126 -6.33 -0.19 -1.79
C THR A 126 -5.86 0.60 -0.58
N PHE A 127 -6.80 1.04 0.24
CA PHE A 127 -6.53 1.49 1.59
C PHE A 127 -6.92 0.40 2.56
N SER A 128 -6.05 0.14 3.53
CA SER A 128 -6.43 -0.63 4.70
C SER A 128 -7.53 0.09 5.45
N ILE A 129 -8.14 -0.65 6.35
CA ILE A 129 -9.17 -0.07 7.18
C ILE A 129 -8.52 0.37 8.48
N PRO A 130 -8.71 1.64 8.87
CA PRO A 130 -7.94 2.16 9.97
C PRO A 130 -8.21 1.41 11.27
N ALA A 131 -7.12 1.11 11.97
CA ALA A 131 -7.12 0.54 13.30
C ALA A 131 -6.53 1.55 14.28
N ALA A 132 -7.08 1.59 15.50
CA ALA A 132 -6.61 2.50 16.53
C ALA A 132 -6.30 1.77 17.84
N THR A 133 -5.30 2.28 18.57
CA THR A 133 -4.92 1.81 19.90
C THR A 133 -4.71 2.98 20.84
N ASP A 134 -5.00 2.80 22.12
CA ASP A 134 -4.74 3.79 23.16
C ASP A 134 -3.32 3.67 23.76
N ALA A 135 -3.02 4.51 24.74
CA ALA A 135 -1.74 4.53 25.46
C ALA A 135 -1.38 3.19 26.12
N SER A 136 -2.36 2.35 26.44
CA SER A 136 -2.18 1.01 27.01
C SER A 136 -2.12 -0.10 25.95
N GLN A 137 -2.07 0.29 24.67
CA GLN A 137 -2.14 -0.61 23.50
C GLN A 137 -3.48 -1.36 23.39
N ALA A 138 -4.53 -0.89 24.07
CA ALA A 138 -5.86 -1.45 23.90
C ALA A 138 -6.49 -0.93 22.62
N LEU A 139 -7.18 -1.79 21.89
CA LEU A 139 -7.88 -1.41 20.65
C LEU A 139 -8.98 -0.38 20.94
N VAL A 140 -9.05 0.63 20.08
CA VAL A 140 -10.05 1.71 20.11
C VAL A 140 -10.99 1.55 18.92
N GLY A 141 -12.28 1.79 19.15
CA GLY A 141 -13.31 1.73 18.13
C GLY A 141 -13.07 2.71 16.99
N VAL A 142 -13.15 2.23 15.75
CA VAL A 142 -13.00 3.06 14.55
C VAL A 142 -14.14 2.84 13.58
N THR A 143 -14.83 3.92 13.21
CA THR A 143 -15.88 3.93 12.19
C THR A 143 -15.38 4.64 10.94
N PRO A 144 -14.97 3.90 9.89
CA PRO A 144 -14.58 4.49 8.61
C PRO A 144 -15.81 4.85 7.78
N THR A 145 -15.82 6.02 7.15
CA THR A 145 -16.86 6.41 6.19
C THR A 145 -16.26 7.05 4.94
N LEU A 146 -16.93 6.86 3.81
CA LEU A 146 -16.61 7.52 2.54
C LEU A 146 -17.61 8.63 2.28
N GLY A 147 -17.12 9.78 1.82
CA GLY A 147 -17.97 10.92 1.50
C GLY A 147 -17.30 11.90 0.54
N PRO A 148 -18.02 12.96 0.11
CA PRO A 148 -17.41 14.02 -0.66
C PRO A 148 -16.33 14.72 0.16
N GLY A 149 -15.20 15.02 -0.48
CA GLY A 149 -14.10 15.79 0.10
C GLY A 149 -14.11 17.26 -0.31
N PHE A 150 -13.16 18.02 0.23
CA PHE A 150 -12.92 19.41 -0.14
C PHE A 150 -11.43 19.61 -0.47
N PRO A 151 -11.08 20.16 -1.64
CA PRO A 151 -11.92 20.86 -2.61
C PRO A 151 -12.81 19.93 -3.49
N PRO A 152 -13.80 20.48 -4.23
CA PRO A 152 -14.64 19.70 -5.14
C PRO A 152 -13.81 18.82 -6.09
N GLY A 153 -14.22 17.56 -6.25
CA GLY A 153 -13.47 16.54 -7.00
C GLY A 153 -12.52 15.69 -6.15
N GLN A 154 -12.49 15.91 -4.83
CA GLN A 154 -11.86 15.04 -3.85
C GLN A 154 -12.90 14.13 -3.18
N SER A 155 -12.49 12.94 -2.74
CA SER A 155 -13.27 12.06 -1.85
C SER A 155 -12.62 12.01 -0.47
N ASN A 156 -13.37 11.90 0.61
CA ASN A 156 -12.82 11.72 1.95
C ASN A 156 -12.93 10.27 2.40
N LEU A 157 -11.83 9.73 2.93
CA LEU A 157 -11.83 8.60 3.85
C LEU A 157 -11.80 9.16 5.27
N THR A 158 -12.95 9.14 5.93
CA THR A 158 -13.10 9.69 7.27
C THR A 158 -12.96 8.60 8.31
N VAL A 159 -12.10 8.83 9.29
CA VAL A 159 -11.87 7.96 10.43
C VAL A 159 -12.51 8.59 11.66
N ASP A 160 -13.55 7.97 12.20
CA ASP A 160 -14.21 8.44 13.42
C ASP A 160 -13.95 7.49 14.59
N LEU A 161 -13.35 8.02 15.65
CA LEU A 161 -13.04 7.27 16.87
C LEU A 161 -14.21 7.27 17.88
N GLY A 162 -15.26 8.05 17.63
CA GLY A 162 -16.33 8.27 18.59
C GLY A 162 -15.82 8.89 19.90
N PRO A 163 -16.60 8.78 21.00
CA PRO A 163 -16.17 9.28 22.30
C PRO A 163 -15.04 8.41 22.86
N THR A 164 -13.81 8.93 22.84
CA THR A 164 -12.66 8.27 23.47
C THR A 164 -12.48 8.73 24.92
N SER A 165 -12.06 7.83 25.81
CA SER A 165 -11.71 8.18 27.20
C SER A 165 -10.62 9.26 27.24
N VAL A 166 -10.71 10.18 28.22
CA VAL A 166 -9.67 11.21 28.43
C VAL A 166 -8.32 10.63 28.83
N PHE A 167 -8.29 9.38 29.32
CA PHE A 167 -7.07 8.65 29.68
C PHE A 167 -6.52 7.79 28.55
N ALA A 168 -7.16 7.75 27.38
CA ALA A 168 -6.73 6.94 26.25
C ALA A 168 -5.52 7.53 25.51
N PHE A 169 -5.10 8.75 25.84
CA PHE A 169 -4.09 9.48 25.07
C PHE A 169 -2.66 9.12 25.49
N PRO A 170 -1.72 8.98 24.54
CA PRO A 170 -1.92 9.18 23.10
C PRO A 170 -2.72 8.05 22.44
N VAL A 171 -3.56 8.41 21.47
CA VAL A 171 -4.25 7.44 20.61
C VAL A 171 -3.50 7.36 19.29
N THR A 172 -3.07 6.16 18.93
CA THR A 172 -2.39 5.88 17.67
C THR A 172 -3.38 5.27 16.69
N ILE A 173 -3.42 5.77 15.47
CA ILE A 173 -4.27 5.28 14.39
C ILE A 173 -3.37 4.90 13.23
N SER A 174 -3.60 3.75 12.63
CA SER A 174 -2.88 3.26 11.46
C SER A 174 -3.78 3.27 10.25
N LEU A 175 -3.25 3.72 9.11
CA LEU A 175 -3.88 3.65 7.80
C LEU A 175 -2.77 3.35 6.79
N SER A 176 -3.00 2.42 5.88
CA SER A 176 -2.05 2.11 4.82
C SER A 176 -2.70 2.21 3.46
N TYR A 177 -1.92 2.62 2.47
CA TYR A 177 -2.27 2.57 1.06
C TYR A 177 -1.27 1.68 0.32
N ARG A 178 -1.78 0.88 -0.60
CA ARG A 178 -0.99 0.03 -1.50
C ARG A 178 -1.49 0.16 -2.93
N ALA A 179 -0.56 0.29 -3.87
CA ALA A 179 -0.80 0.21 -5.30
C ALA A 179 -1.09 -1.26 -5.69
N SER A 180 -2.34 -1.68 -5.51
CA SER A 180 -2.74 -3.10 -5.62
C SER A 180 -3.91 -3.31 -6.57
N ASP A 181 -3.93 -4.45 -7.25
CA ASP A 181 -5.07 -4.99 -8.00
C ASP A 181 -5.84 -6.07 -7.22
N ALA A 182 -5.31 -6.49 -6.06
CA ALA A 182 -5.99 -7.31 -5.07
C ALA A 182 -6.31 -6.51 -3.81
N ALA A 183 -7.37 -6.87 -3.08
CA ALA A 183 -7.64 -6.32 -1.75
C ALA A 183 -6.47 -6.63 -0.80
N THR A 184 -5.86 -5.63 -0.14
CA THR A 184 -4.61 -5.82 0.63
C THR A 184 -4.77 -6.01 2.14
N THR A 185 -5.95 -6.35 2.64
CA THR A 185 -6.24 -6.22 4.08
C THR A 185 -6.05 -7.52 4.87
N GLY A 186 -6.30 -7.55 6.18
CA GLY A 186 -6.13 -8.78 6.97
C GLY A 186 -6.95 -8.92 8.24
N ALA A 187 -8.28 -8.73 8.17
CA ALA A 187 -9.29 -9.32 9.09
C ALA A 187 -10.78 -8.93 8.72
N PRO A 188 -11.89 -9.57 9.22
CA PRO A 188 -13.13 -9.91 8.47
C PRO A 188 -14.35 -8.99 8.80
N GLY A 189 -15.23 -8.55 7.89
CA GLY A 189 -16.38 -9.14 7.20
C GLY A 189 -17.67 -8.97 8.04
N GLN A 190 -18.83 -8.44 7.63
CA GLN A 190 -19.31 -7.76 6.41
C GLN A 190 -19.68 -6.29 6.74
N ASN A 191 -18.98 -5.34 6.11
CA ASN A 191 -19.48 -3.98 5.82
C ASN A 191 -19.46 -2.94 6.97
N TRP A 192 -18.51 -3.06 7.90
CA TRP A 192 -18.02 -2.00 8.83
C TRP A 192 -19.01 -1.37 9.81
N ALA A 193 -18.76 -1.58 11.11
CA ALA A 193 -19.01 -0.56 12.14
C ALA A 193 -18.06 -0.76 13.34
N GLY A 194 -17.03 0.09 13.48
CA GLY A 194 -16.58 0.58 14.80
C GLY A 194 -15.58 -0.23 15.64
N LEU A 195 -14.90 -1.26 15.11
CA LEU A 195 -14.27 -2.37 15.84
C LEU A 195 -13.43 -1.98 17.08
N PRO A 196 -13.70 -2.49 18.31
CA PRO A 196 -13.32 -3.87 18.73
C PRO A 196 -14.35 -4.50 19.74
N ALA A 197 -14.33 -5.79 20.08
CA ALA A 197 -13.48 -6.29 21.16
C ALA A 197 -13.05 -7.74 20.88
N GLY A 198 -11.74 -7.91 20.71
CA GLY A 198 -11.07 -9.18 20.45
C GLY A 198 -10.75 -9.48 18.99
N THR A 199 -10.69 -8.46 18.12
CA THR A 199 -10.58 -8.61 16.65
C THR A 199 -9.20 -9.09 16.16
N PRO A 200 -9.05 -10.37 15.81
CA PRO A 200 -8.45 -10.78 14.54
C PRO A 200 -9.40 -11.71 13.74
N THR A 201 -9.33 -11.74 12.40
CA THR A 201 -9.34 -12.98 11.56
C THR A 201 -9.60 -12.79 10.05
N GLY A 202 -8.89 -13.53 9.22
CA GLY A 202 -9.13 -13.59 7.78
C GLY A 202 -7.85 -13.25 7.06
N SER A 203 -7.06 -14.29 6.82
CA SER A 203 -5.94 -14.22 5.89
C SER A 203 -6.47 -13.73 4.55
N VAL A 204 -6.08 -12.53 4.13
CA VAL A 204 -6.03 -12.32 2.69
C VAL A 204 -4.87 -13.17 2.23
N THR A 205 -5.21 -14.25 1.55
CA THR A 205 -4.19 -15.06 0.94
C THR A 205 -3.78 -14.32 -0.31
N SER A 206 -2.49 -13.98 -0.43
CA SER A 206 -1.99 -13.54 -1.73
C SER A 206 -2.40 -14.61 -2.75
N PRO A 207 -3.14 -14.27 -3.81
CA PRO A 207 -3.58 -15.28 -4.75
C PRO A 207 -2.36 -15.93 -5.38
N ASN A 208 -2.30 -17.26 -5.36
CA ASN A 208 -1.30 -17.97 -6.16
C ASN A 208 -1.56 -17.63 -7.64
N PRO A 209 -0.53 -17.19 -8.38
CA PRO A 209 -0.73 -16.78 -9.77
C PRO A 209 -1.10 -18.00 -10.61
N ALA A 210 -2.31 -17.97 -11.18
CA ALA A 210 -2.74 -18.99 -12.11
C ALA A 210 -1.86 -18.95 -13.37
N GLY A 211 -1.33 -20.11 -13.77
CA GLY A 211 -0.50 -20.22 -14.98
C GLY A 211 0.97 -19.89 -14.79
N TYR A 212 1.44 -19.61 -13.57
CA TYR A 212 2.87 -19.55 -13.30
C TYR A 212 3.51 -20.95 -13.42
N VAL A 213 4.62 -21.03 -14.13
CA VAL A 213 5.38 -22.27 -14.34
C VAL A 213 6.73 -22.15 -13.66
N THR A 214 7.06 -23.08 -12.78
CA THR A 214 8.40 -23.20 -12.17
C THR A 214 9.26 -24.09 -13.06
N ASP A 215 10.30 -23.52 -13.67
CA ASP A 215 11.28 -24.22 -14.50
C ASP A 215 12.69 -23.61 -14.32
N PRO A 216 13.31 -23.72 -13.12
CA PRO A 216 14.65 -23.22 -12.87
C PRO A 216 15.72 -23.75 -13.84
N PRO A 217 15.67 -25.03 -14.30
CA PRO A 217 16.61 -25.54 -15.29
C PRO A 217 16.46 -24.93 -16.69
N GLY A 218 15.34 -24.28 -17.00
CA GLY A 218 15.05 -23.77 -18.34
C GLY A 218 14.76 -24.86 -19.36
N ALA A 219 14.27 -26.03 -18.93
CA ALA A 219 13.99 -27.17 -19.79
C ALA A 219 12.91 -26.88 -20.85
N HIS A 220 12.03 -25.92 -20.59
CA HIS A 220 10.94 -25.49 -21.44
C HIS A 220 11.12 -24.07 -21.99
N ARG A 221 12.34 -23.53 -21.90
CA ARG A 221 12.66 -22.20 -22.42
C ARG A 221 12.51 -22.16 -23.95
N PRO A 222 11.68 -21.26 -24.51
CA PRO A 222 11.57 -21.09 -25.95
C PRO A 222 12.88 -20.61 -26.59
N ASP A 223 13.09 -20.96 -27.86
CA ASP A 223 14.24 -20.45 -28.63
C ASP A 223 14.17 -18.92 -28.77
N GLY A 224 15.30 -18.24 -28.54
CA GLY A 224 15.41 -16.79 -28.64
C GLY A 224 15.13 -16.00 -27.34
N VAL A 225 14.69 -16.68 -26.28
CA VAL A 225 14.50 -16.10 -24.94
C VAL A 225 15.82 -16.11 -24.16
N ASP A 226 16.18 -14.98 -23.53
CA ASP A 226 17.41 -14.87 -22.74
C ASP A 226 17.38 -15.85 -21.55
N PRO A 227 18.42 -16.69 -21.35
CA PRO A 227 18.41 -17.71 -20.30
C PRO A 227 18.35 -17.11 -18.90
N THR A 228 18.94 -15.93 -18.69
CA THR A 228 18.97 -15.25 -17.39
C THR A 228 17.58 -14.70 -17.08
N VAL A 229 16.95 -14.03 -18.05
CA VAL A 229 15.59 -13.50 -17.89
C VAL A 229 14.59 -14.65 -17.69
N TYR A 230 14.70 -15.74 -18.44
CA TYR A 230 13.85 -16.92 -18.25
C TYR A 230 13.99 -17.50 -16.84
N ALA A 231 15.21 -17.76 -16.39
CA ALA A 231 15.46 -18.31 -15.06
C ALA A 231 14.91 -17.40 -13.95
N GLN A 232 15.02 -16.08 -14.09
CA GLN A 232 14.42 -15.11 -13.16
C GLN A 232 12.88 -15.19 -13.14
N ARG A 233 12.25 -15.43 -14.30
CA ARG A 233 10.79 -15.48 -14.46
C ARG A 233 10.17 -16.81 -14.03
N HIS A 234 10.96 -17.88 -13.95
CA HIS A 234 10.51 -19.25 -13.72
C HIS A 234 11.21 -19.92 -12.53
N SER A 235 11.83 -19.13 -11.65
CA SER A 235 12.60 -19.63 -10.50
C SER A 235 11.76 -20.35 -9.45
N GLY A 236 10.47 -20.01 -9.33
CA GLY A 236 9.62 -20.46 -8.23
C GLY A 236 9.87 -19.74 -6.89
N HIS A 237 10.81 -18.79 -6.85
CA HIS A 237 11.30 -18.11 -5.64
C HIS A 237 11.43 -16.59 -5.85
N CYS A 238 11.55 -15.84 -4.75
CA CYS A 238 11.93 -14.43 -4.80
C CYS A 238 13.37 -14.27 -5.30
N GLN A 239 13.68 -13.14 -5.96
CA GLN A 239 14.96 -12.97 -6.65
C GLN A 239 15.96 -12.15 -5.84
N GLY A 240 15.49 -11.16 -5.08
CA GLY A 240 16.36 -10.20 -4.39
C GLY A 240 16.59 -10.45 -2.91
N GLY A 241 15.92 -11.46 -2.34
CA GLY A 241 15.68 -11.53 -0.91
C GLY A 241 14.99 -12.82 -0.52
N PRO A 242 14.61 -12.95 0.76
CA PRO A 242 14.09 -14.21 1.28
C PRO A 242 12.67 -14.47 0.77
N ASP A 243 12.35 -15.75 0.58
CA ASP A 243 11.00 -16.22 0.26
C ASP A 243 9.98 -15.97 1.38
N ALA A 244 10.46 -15.62 2.58
CA ALA A 244 9.62 -15.30 3.72
C ALA A 244 10.32 -14.37 4.71
N TYR A 245 9.53 -13.62 5.45
CA TYR A 245 9.97 -13.00 6.71
C TYR A 245 9.50 -13.87 7.87
N THR A 246 10.40 -14.22 8.79
CA THR A 246 10.11 -15.00 9.99
C THR A 246 10.46 -14.18 11.23
N SER A 247 9.49 -13.99 12.12
CA SER A 247 9.67 -13.28 13.39
C SER A 247 10.39 -14.17 14.43
N SER A 248 10.85 -13.54 15.51
CA SER A 248 11.53 -14.23 16.61
C SER A 248 10.68 -15.30 17.31
N ASP A 249 9.36 -15.17 17.27
CA ASP A 249 8.38 -16.11 17.83
C ASP A 249 7.99 -17.24 16.87
N GLY A 250 8.58 -17.29 15.67
CA GLY A 250 8.39 -18.35 14.68
C GLY A 250 7.21 -18.19 13.73
N ARG A 251 6.44 -17.09 13.83
CA ARG A 251 5.45 -16.74 12.78
C ARG A 251 6.16 -16.34 11.49
N SER A 252 5.59 -16.70 10.34
CA SER A 252 6.25 -16.48 9.05
C SER A 252 5.28 -16.00 7.96
N ALA A 253 5.61 -14.88 7.33
CA ALA A 253 4.92 -14.37 6.14
C ALA A 253 5.63 -14.85 4.88
N ASN A 254 4.93 -15.61 4.05
CA ASN A 254 5.47 -16.16 2.80
C ASN A 254 5.26 -15.17 1.64
N PHE A 255 6.32 -14.91 0.88
CA PHE A 255 6.37 -13.97 -0.23
C PHE A 255 6.41 -14.62 -1.62
N VAL A 256 6.57 -15.95 -1.70
CA VAL A 256 6.72 -16.68 -2.97
C VAL A 256 5.59 -16.37 -3.95
N ALA A 257 4.34 -16.41 -3.51
CA ALA A 257 3.19 -16.13 -4.38
C ALA A 257 3.21 -14.69 -4.94
N ALA A 258 3.68 -13.73 -4.15
CA ALA A 258 3.83 -12.34 -4.59
C ALA A 258 4.93 -12.21 -5.65
N CYS A 259 6.08 -12.85 -5.41
CA CYS A 259 7.21 -12.87 -6.35
C CYS A 259 6.83 -13.55 -7.68
N GLN A 260 6.12 -14.68 -7.63
CA GLN A 260 5.61 -15.35 -8.83
C GLN A 260 4.60 -14.48 -9.60
N THR A 261 3.74 -13.74 -8.88
CA THR A 261 2.76 -12.82 -9.49
C THR A 261 3.46 -11.68 -10.22
N GLN A 262 4.50 -11.10 -9.62
CA GLN A 262 5.32 -10.07 -10.26
C GLN A 262 6.06 -10.60 -11.49
N GLN A 263 6.66 -11.79 -11.40
CA GLN A 263 7.37 -12.41 -12.52
C GLN A 263 6.43 -12.69 -13.70
N LEU A 264 5.21 -13.18 -13.44
CA LEU A 264 4.18 -13.36 -14.46
C LEU A 264 3.74 -12.01 -15.07
N CYS A 265 3.57 -10.97 -14.23
CA CYS A 265 3.24 -9.61 -14.69
C CYS A 265 4.32 -9.06 -15.64
N LEU A 266 5.60 -9.26 -15.30
CA LEU A 266 6.70 -8.80 -16.14
C LEU A 266 6.83 -9.57 -17.47
N ALA A 267 6.22 -10.75 -17.60
CA ALA A 267 6.14 -11.42 -18.90
C ALA A 267 5.19 -10.72 -19.88
N SER A 268 4.27 -9.87 -19.39
CA SER A 268 3.28 -9.16 -20.20
C SER A 268 3.60 -7.67 -20.43
N THR A 269 4.78 -7.21 -19.99
CA THR A 269 5.30 -5.86 -20.23
C THR A 269 6.03 -5.74 -21.57
N PRO A 270 5.93 -4.58 -22.28
CA PRO A 270 5.12 -3.41 -21.96
C PRO A 270 3.70 -3.45 -22.55
N THR A 271 3.29 -4.57 -23.17
CA THR A 271 2.08 -4.65 -23.99
C THR A 271 0.78 -4.38 -23.22
N SER A 272 0.71 -4.81 -21.96
CA SER A 272 -0.51 -4.72 -21.14
C SER A 272 -0.35 -3.95 -19.82
N THR A 273 0.89 -3.67 -19.42
CA THR A 273 1.25 -3.06 -18.13
C THR A 273 2.66 -2.49 -18.21
N SER A 274 3.12 -1.83 -17.15
CA SER A 274 4.49 -1.33 -17.02
C SER A 274 5.30 -2.11 -15.98
N VAL A 275 6.62 -1.98 -16.06
CA VAL A 275 7.57 -2.57 -15.11
C VAL A 275 7.34 -2.02 -13.70
N ASP A 276 7.14 -0.71 -13.59
CA ASP A 276 6.85 -0.05 -12.32
C ASP A 276 5.54 -0.56 -11.72
N SER A 277 4.48 -0.67 -12.52
CA SER A 277 3.21 -1.25 -12.09
C SER A 277 3.35 -2.69 -11.58
N CYS A 278 4.15 -3.54 -12.24
CA CYS A 278 4.40 -4.90 -11.77
C CYS A 278 5.19 -4.94 -10.46
N ASN A 279 6.19 -4.08 -10.31
CA ASN A 279 6.97 -3.96 -9.08
C ASN A 279 6.15 -3.38 -7.93
N ASP A 280 5.19 -2.51 -8.24
CA ASP A 280 4.32 -1.93 -7.23
C ASP A 280 3.31 -2.96 -6.70
N ARG A 281 2.80 -3.82 -7.59
CA ARG A 281 1.99 -4.99 -7.20
C ARG A 281 2.79 -5.97 -6.34
N LEU A 282 4.10 -6.14 -6.54
CA LEU A 282 4.92 -7.02 -5.70
C LEU A 282 4.84 -6.61 -4.23
N LEU A 283 5.10 -5.34 -3.92
CA LEU A 283 5.00 -4.84 -2.55
C LEU A 283 3.59 -5.02 -2.00
N ALA A 284 2.57 -4.69 -2.79
CA ALA A 284 1.19 -4.85 -2.37
C ALA A 284 0.88 -6.30 -1.96
N HIS A 285 1.27 -7.27 -2.78
CA HIS A 285 1.06 -8.69 -2.52
C HIS A 285 1.93 -9.24 -1.38
N MET A 286 3.16 -8.77 -1.20
CA MET A 286 3.97 -9.14 -0.04
C MET A 286 3.38 -8.54 1.25
N SER A 287 2.87 -7.31 1.18
CA SER A 287 2.25 -6.65 2.33
C SER A 287 0.97 -7.35 2.79
N ILE A 288 0.24 -8.01 1.88
CA ILE A 288 -0.87 -8.91 2.22
C ILE A 288 -0.41 -10.02 3.18
N SER A 289 0.73 -10.66 2.88
CA SER A 289 1.31 -11.70 3.73
C SER A 289 1.76 -11.13 5.08
N CYS A 290 2.36 -9.94 5.09
CA CYS A 290 2.74 -9.26 6.33
C CYS A 290 1.52 -8.97 7.21
N VAL A 291 0.47 -8.38 6.63
CA VAL A 291 -0.74 -8.05 7.38
C VAL A 291 -1.44 -9.29 7.91
N THR A 292 -1.48 -10.35 7.10
CA THR A 292 -2.11 -11.62 7.47
C THR A 292 -1.46 -12.28 8.67
N VAL A 293 -0.14 -12.18 8.80
CA VAL A 293 0.63 -12.88 9.85
C VAL A 293 0.89 -12.00 11.08
N PHE A 294 1.11 -10.71 10.85
CA PHE A 294 1.58 -9.79 11.89
C PHE A 294 0.56 -8.70 12.27
N GLY A 295 -0.57 -8.60 11.56
CA GLY A 295 -1.50 -7.48 11.71
C GLY A 295 -1.00 -6.23 10.97
N GLN A 296 -1.55 -5.06 11.27
CA GLN A 296 -1.26 -3.82 10.52
C GLN A 296 -0.29 -2.87 11.22
N THR A 297 0.19 -3.23 12.41
CA THR A 297 1.04 -2.40 13.26
C THR A 297 2.01 -3.26 14.07
N GLY A 298 3.04 -2.60 14.60
CA GLY A 298 4.01 -3.21 15.52
C GLY A 298 5.29 -3.68 14.83
N ASP A 299 6.30 -3.96 15.64
CA ASP A 299 7.68 -4.18 15.16
C ASP A 299 7.81 -5.31 14.13
N ASP A 300 7.06 -6.41 14.30
CA ASP A 300 7.09 -7.52 13.35
C ASP A 300 6.44 -7.17 12.01
N TYR A 301 5.33 -6.42 12.02
CA TYR A 301 4.69 -5.93 10.79
C TYR A 301 5.62 -4.95 10.07
N ASP A 302 6.23 -4.02 10.81
CA ASP A 302 7.14 -3.02 10.27
C ASP A 302 8.38 -3.67 9.67
N ALA A 303 8.93 -4.69 10.33
CA ALA A 303 10.09 -5.45 9.84
C ALA A 303 9.74 -6.31 8.61
N CYS A 304 8.57 -6.95 8.61
CA CYS A 304 8.07 -7.69 7.45
C CYS A 304 7.88 -6.77 6.24
N THR A 305 7.24 -5.62 6.41
CA THR A 305 6.98 -4.66 5.32
C THR A 305 8.27 -4.01 4.81
N ARG A 306 9.25 -3.76 5.70
CA ARG A 306 10.59 -3.33 5.28
C ARG A 306 11.30 -4.41 4.45
N THR A 307 11.25 -5.68 4.87
CA THR A 307 11.83 -6.80 4.10
C THR A 307 11.19 -6.90 2.71
N ALA A 308 9.87 -6.74 2.62
CA ALA A 308 9.17 -6.68 1.34
C ALA A 308 9.59 -5.47 0.47
N SER A 309 9.77 -4.31 1.09
CA SER A 309 10.26 -3.11 0.39
C SER A 309 11.70 -3.26 -0.10
N ASP A 310 12.55 -3.96 0.65
CA ASP A 310 13.94 -4.24 0.26
C ASP A 310 13.99 -5.21 -0.92
N GLU A 311 13.14 -6.24 -0.96
CA GLU A 311 12.95 -7.08 -2.16
C GLU A 311 12.56 -6.21 -3.36
N VAL A 312 11.59 -5.31 -3.19
CA VAL A 312 11.13 -4.47 -4.30
C VAL A 312 12.23 -3.52 -4.79
N ALA A 313 13.00 -2.95 -3.87
CA ALA A 313 14.15 -2.11 -4.21
C ALA A 313 15.20 -2.91 -5.00
N TRP A 314 15.45 -4.16 -4.60
CA TRP A 314 16.36 -5.04 -5.31
C TRP A 314 15.86 -5.39 -6.70
N VAL A 315 14.60 -5.80 -6.87
CA VAL A 315 14.07 -6.17 -8.21
C VAL A 315 14.05 -4.98 -9.15
N LYS A 316 13.74 -3.77 -8.65
CA LYS A 316 13.82 -2.53 -9.45
C LYS A 316 15.24 -2.26 -9.95
N ALA A 317 16.26 -2.62 -9.18
CA ALA A 317 17.65 -2.41 -9.54
C ALA A 317 18.23 -3.54 -10.43
N ASN A 318 17.73 -4.78 -10.32
CA ASN A 318 18.41 -5.96 -10.86
C ASN A 318 17.58 -6.80 -11.85
N MET A 319 16.25 -6.67 -11.88
CA MET A 319 15.40 -7.43 -12.81
C MET A 319 15.12 -6.63 -14.08
N ALA A 320 15.28 -7.29 -15.23
CA ALA A 320 14.94 -6.69 -16.51
C ALA A 320 13.42 -6.49 -16.63
N GLY A 321 13.00 -5.38 -17.25
CA GLY A 321 11.60 -5.03 -17.48
C GLY A 321 11.08 -5.34 -18.89
N GLY A 322 11.83 -6.13 -19.67
CA GLY A 322 11.46 -6.53 -21.03
C GLY A 322 10.81 -7.92 -21.07
N PRO A 323 10.26 -8.32 -22.24
CA PRO A 323 9.79 -9.69 -22.44
C PRO A 323 10.92 -10.67 -22.14
N GLY A 324 10.56 -11.74 -21.42
CA GLY A 324 11.43 -12.91 -21.25
C GLY A 324 11.62 -13.60 -22.58
#